data_AF-A0A0E8BVL4-F1
#
_entry.id   AF-A0A0E8BVL4-F1
#
_cell.length_a   1.000
_cell.length_b   1.000
_cell.length_c   1.000
_cell.angle_alpha   90.00
_cell.angle_beta   90.00
_cell.angle_gamma   90.00
#
_symmetry.space_group_name_H-M   'P 1'
#
loop_
_entity.id
_entity.type
_entity.pdbx_description
1 polymer ?
#
loop_
_entity_poly.entity_id
_entity_poly.type
_entity_poly.pdbx_seq_one_letter_code
_entity_poly.pdbx_strand_id
1 'polypeptide(L)'
;MAGRLLGLDRRQLGYALGHSCYMAMENCPVGWTTDSKLLVNGLSAMWAIASANMARQDIVGRGDIVEHPAGYLATVSESIDFKELTRDIGVKWYTETLSTKKHAGCAYNLPAAECAMSIREEIAPEDVKRIVVECSTATLYVGGRYDDFEPGVLDAYEQGLLTHVSLCFDTKFCVAAAYVHGDLIHEQYLVENATDARVKALYGKISLVPSERLQKAQFQDFKYGATVTVHGRDGRTATRTVEQMLGGYDRPFDHATKLADGARGLLPPEAVDGIVARLRDETGNPLASEISTLINGAP
;
A
#
# COMPACT_ATOMS: atom_id res chain seq x y z
N MET A 1 -12.98 -6.40 15.65
CA MET A 1 -13.46 -7.64 14.98
C MET A 1 -13.39 -8.85 15.91
N ALA A 2 -12.21 -9.25 16.41
CA ALA A 2 -12.04 -10.45 17.24
C ALA A 2 -13.05 -10.54 18.41
N GLY A 3 -13.25 -9.46 19.17
CA GLY A 3 -14.25 -9.44 20.26
C GLY A 3 -15.68 -9.73 19.81
N ARG A 4 -16.08 -9.30 18.60
CA ARG A 4 -17.41 -9.63 18.05
C ARG A 4 -17.51 -11.12 17.69
N LEU A 5 -16.48 -11.68 17.07
CA LEU A 5 -16.41 -13.10 16.73
C LEU A 5 -16.41 -14.01 17.97
N LEU A 6 -15.84 -13.53 19.08
CA LEU A 6 -15.84 -14.22 20.37
C LEU A 6 -17.11 -14.00 21.20
N GLY A 7 -18.07 -13.20 20.71
CA GLY A 7 -19.33 -12.93 21.43
C GLY A 7 -19.16 -12.07 22.68
N LEU A 8 -18.14 -11.20 22.74
CA LEU A 8 -17.91 -10.33 23.89
C LEU A 8 -19.05 -9.32 24.08
N ASP A 9 -19.42 -9.09 25.33
CA ASP A 9 -20.37 -8.05 25.71
C ASP A 9 -19.73 -6.64 25.66
N ARG A 10 -20.53 -5.60 25.94
CA ARG A 10 -20.07 -4.20 25.91
C ARG A 10 -18.88 -3.94 26.84
N ARG A 11 -18.89 -4.52 28.05
CA ARG A 11 -17.83 -4.30 29.05
C ARG A 11 -16.53 -4.96 28.59
N GLN A 12 -16.61 -6.20 28.14
CA GLN A 12 -15.48 -6.95 27.63
C GLN A 12 -14.91 -6.31 26.34
N LEU A 13 -15.76 -5.75 25.47
CA LEU A 13 -15.28 -4.96 24.33
C LEU A 13 -14.49 -3.73 24.78
N GLY A 14 -14.92 -3.04 25.85
CA GLY A 14 -14.16 -1.95 26.47
C GLY A 14 -12.80 -2.41 27.01
N TYR A 15 -12.75 -3.55 27.70
CA TYR A 15 -11.49 -4.12 28.18
C TYR A 15 -10.55 -4.53 27.03
N ALA A 16 -11.07 -5.14 25.97
CA ALA A 16 -10.28 -5.54 24.81
C ALA A 16 -9.67 -4.33 24.09
N LEU A 17 -10.41 -3.22 23.99
CA LEU A 17 -9.89 -1.94 23.48
C LEU A 17 -8.80 -1.40 24.42
N GLY A 18 -9.06 -1.42 25.73
CA GLY A 18 -8.10 -1.14 26.80
C GLY A 18 -6.73 -1.80 26.60
N HIS A 19 -6.74 -3.12 26.47
CA HIS A 19 -5.54 -3.93 26.26
C HIS A 19 -4.85 -3.62 24.93
N SER A 20 -5.63 -3.45 23.86
CA SER A 20 -5.08 -3.20 22.52
C SER A 20 -4.38 -1.84 22.44
N CYS A 21 -4.95 -0.80 23.04
CA CYS A 21 -4.33 0.53 23.10
C CYS A 21 -3.06 0.53 23.96
N TYR A 22 -3.01 -0.24 25.05
CA TYR A 22 -1.80 -0.38 25.85
C TYR A 22 -0.66 -1.06 25.07
N MET A 23 -0.98 -2.04 24.23
CA MET A 23 -0.02 -2.74 23.37
C MET A 23 0.25 -2.05 22.04
N ALA A 24 -0.35 -0.89 21.77
CA ALA A 24 -0.12 -0.16 20.54
C ALA A 24 1.33 0.34 20.50
N MET A 25 2.12 -0.17 19.55
CA MET A 25 3.54 0.13 19.44
C MET A 25 3.78 1.27 18.46
N GLU A 26 4.53 2.28 18.89
CA GLU A 26 5.21 3.18 17.96
C GLU A 26 6.37 2.43 17.30
N ASN A 27 6.42 2.45 15.97
CA ASN A 27 7.43 1.71 15.22
C ASN A 27 8.67 2.58 15.01
N CYS A 28 9.84 1.96 15.11
CA CYS A 28 11.09 2.64 14.80
C CYS A 28 11.15 2.98 13.29
N PRO A 29 11.30 4.26 12.89
CA PRO A 29 11.21 4.67 11.48
C PRO A 29 12.19 3.96 10.54
N VAL A 30 13.38 3.60 11.00
CA VAL A 30 14.37 2.87 10.17
C VAL A 30 13.93 1.44 9.84
N GLY A 31 13.02 0.85 10.62
CA GLY A 31 12.48 -0.48 10.34
C GLY A 31 11.63 -0.54 9.06
N TRP A 32 11.18 0.61 8.55
CA TRP A 32 10.36 0.73 7.34
C TRP A 32 11.10 0.36 6.04
N THR A 33 12.41 0.13 6.08
CA THR A 33 13.22 -0.32 4.94
C THR A 33 13.42 -1.84 4.89
N THR A 34 12.86 -2.57 5.86
CA THR A 34 13.03 -4.01 6.04
C THR A 34 11.69 -4.74 6.17
N ASP A 35 11.75 -6.08 6.26
CA ASP A 35 10.56 -6.92 6.53
C ASP A 35 9.92 -6.62 7.90
N SER A 36 10.61 -5.87 8.78
CA SER A 36 10.02 -5.35 10.02
C SER A 36 8.75 -4.55 9.75
N LYS A 37 8.65 -3.88 8.59
CA LYS A 37 7.43 -3.19 8.18
C LYS A 37 6.22 -4.12 8.06
N LEU A 38 6.41 -5.39 7.75
CA LEU A 38 5.31 -6.36 7.64
C LEU A 38 4.72 -6.71 9.00
N LEU A 39 5.52 -6.57 10.07
CA LEU A 39 5.10 -6.84 11.45
C LEU A 39 3.98 -5.90 11.91
N VAL A 40 3.92 -4.66 11.40
CA VAL A 40 2.89 -3.69 11.84
C VAL A 40 1.47 -4.18 11.57
N ASN A 41 1.27 -4.94 10.49
CA ASN A 41 -0.03 -5.52 10.16
C ASN A 41 -0.29 -6.80 10.96
N GLY A 42 0.69 -7.72 10.98
CA GLY A 42 0.55 -9.02 11.63
C GLY A 42 0.43 -8.93 13.15
N LEU A 43 1.29 -8.14 13.80
CA LEU A 43 1.27 -7.95 15.24
C LEU A 43 -0.01 -7.25 15.70
N SER A 44 -0.53 -6.28 14.94
CA SER A 44 -1.80 -5.62 15.26
C SER A 44 -2.96 -6.61 15.29
N ALA A 45 -3.03 -7.54 14.34
CA ALA A 45 -4.04 -8.60 14.32
C ALA A 45 -3.88 -9.55 15.51
N MET A 46 -2.64 -9.98 15.80
CA MET A 46 -2.33 -10.86 16.92
C MET A 46 -2.69 -10.22 18.27
N TRP A 47 -2.32 -8.95 18.50
CA TRP A 47 -2.67 -8.20 19.70
C TRP A 47 -4.16 -8.00 19.86
N ALA A 48 -4.90 -7.73 18.79
CA ALA A 48 -6.36 -7.65 18.85
C ALA A 48 -7.00 -8.99 19.28
N ILE A 49 -6.47 -10.13 18.82
CA ILE A 49 -6.94 -11.47 19.20
C ILE A 49 -6.58 -11.76 20.67
N ALA A 50 -5.36 -11.47 21.09
CA ALA A 50 -4.92 -11.65 22.48
C ALA A 50 -5.76 -10.79 23.45
N SER A 51 -5.92 -9.51 23.15
CA SER A 51 -6.76 -8.56 23.92
C SER A 51 -8.19 -9.04 24.07
N ALA A 52 -8.80 -9.53 22.98
CA ALA A 52 -10.16 -10.05 23.03
C ALA A 52 -10.26 -11.32 23.88
N ASN A 53 -9.27 -12.21 23.84
CA ASN A 53 -9.23 -13.40 24.70
C ASN A 53 -9.03 -13.04 26.18
N MET A 54 -8.16 -12.08 26.49
CA MET A 54 -7.97 -11.58 27.87
C MET A 54 -9.27 -10.98 28.40
N ALA A 55 -9.91 -10.12 27.62
CA ALA A 55 -11.19 -9.52 27.99
C ALA A 55 -12.31 -10.55 28.16
N ARG A 56 -12.32 -11.64 27.38
CA ARG A 56 -13.26 -12.77 27.55
C ARG A 56 -13.16 -13.42 28.92
N GLN A 57 -11.98 -13.37 29.54
CA GLN A 57 -11.73 -13.86 30.89
C GLN A 57 -11.92 -12.76 31.95
N ASP A 58 -12.58 -11.66 31.60
CA ASP A 58 -12.78 -10.48 32.45
C ASP A 58 -11.47 -9.85 33.00
N ILE A 59 -10.34 -10.08 32.32
CA ILE A 59 -9.10 -9.34 32.62
C ILE A 59 -9.35 -7.87 32.27
N VAL A 60 -9.26 -7.01 33.27
CA VAL A 60 -9.69 -5.61 33.20
C VAL A 60 -8.73 -4.79 32.34
N GLY A 61 -9.26 -4.18 31.27
CA GLY A 61 -8.60 -3.14 30.50
C GLY A 61 -9.17 -1.76 30.84
N ARG A 62 -8.36 -0.70 30.67
CA ARG A 62 -8.79 0.67 30.97
C ARG A 62 -9.78 1.18 29.91
N GLY A 63 -11.03 1.43 30.29
CA GLY A 63 -12.14 1.68 29.34
C GLY A 63 -12.16 3.06 28.67
N ASP A 64 -11.55 4.06 29.30
CA ASP A 64 -11.36 5.44 28.80
C ASP A 64 -9.99 5.64 28.12
N ILE A 65 -9.21 4.56 27.91
CA ILE A 65 -7.81 4.68 27.45
C ILE A 65 -7.66 5.40 26.10
N VAL A 66 -8.69 5.40 25.25
CA VAL A 66 -8.60 6.01 23.91
C VAL A 66 -8.59 7.53 24.04
N GLU A 67 -9.55 8.08 24.77
CA GLU A 67 -9.83 9.50 24.91
C GLU A 67 -9.18 10.15 26.14
N HIS A 68 -8.65 9.35 27.07
CA HIS A 68 -8.00 9.88 28.28
C HIS A 68 -6.92 10.91 27.89
N PRO A 69 -6.75 12.02 28.64
CA PRO A 69 -5.74 13.05 28.31
C PRO A 69 -4.28 12.54 28.28
N ALA A 70 -4.03 11.40 28.93
CA ALA A 70 -2.76 10.65 28.86
C ALA A 70 -2.96 9.25 28.24
N GLY A 71 -3.98 9.12 27.40
CA GLY A 71 -4.39 7.90 26.71
C GLY A 71 -3.83 7.82 25.30
N TYR A 72 -4.29 6.82 24.55
CA TYR A 72 -3.77 6.47 23.23
C TYR A 72 -3.80 7.62 22.22
N LEU A 73 -4.93 8.33 22.08
CA LEU A 73 -5.00 9.43 21.11
C LEU A 73 -4.02 10.55 21.44
N ALA A 74 -3.77 10.80 22.74
CA ALA A 74 -2.79 11.80 23.17
C ALA A 74 -1.34 11.40 22.86
N THR A 75 -1.05 10.11 22.62
CA THR A 75 0.31 9.64 22.27
C THR A 75 0.57 9.58 20.78
N VAL A 76 -0.47 9.51 19.94
CA VAL A 76 -0.32 9.27 18.49
C VAL A 76 -0.87 10.40 17.61
N SER A 77 -1.43 11.45 18.19
CA SER A 77 -2.06 12.54 17.44
C SER A 77 -1.65 13.91 17.99
N GLU A 78 -1.28 14.81 17.08
CA GLU A 78 -0.96 16.21 17.41
C GLU A 78 -2.22 17.03 17.71
N SER A 79 -3.35 16.67 17.09
CA SER A 79 -4.65 17.29 17.31
C SER A 79 -5.74 16.22 17.26
N ILE A 80 -6.78 16.38 18.09
CA ILE A 80 -7.86 15.40 18.23
C ILE A 80 -9.20 16.13 18.10
N ASP A 81 -9.98 15.79 17.07
CA ASP A 81 -11.40 16.15 16.98
C ASP A 81 -12.27 14.97 17.43
N PHE A 82 -12.66 14.97 18.71
CA PHE A 82 -13.53 13.94 19.27
C PHE A 82 -14.94 13.92 18.64
N LYS A 83 -15.41 15.04 18.09
CA LYS A 83 -16.70 15.09 17.41
C LYS A 83 -16.61 14.37 16.08
N GLU A 84 -15.49 14.49 15.37
CA GLU A 84 -15.23 13.71 14.16
C GLU A 84 -15.15 12.22 14.47
N LEU A 85 -14.41 11.82 15.50
CA LEU A 85 -14.23 10.40 15.89
C LEU A 85 -15.56 9.67 16.13
N THR A 86 -16.53 10.36 16.70
CA THR A 86 -17.84 9.78 17.06
C THR A 86 -18.95 10.07 16.06
N ARG A 87 -18.67 10.87 15.03
CA ARG A 87 -19.63 11.22 13.99
C ARG A 87 -20.07 9.96 13.24
N ASP A 88 -21.37 9.88 12.95
CA ASP A 88 -21.96 8.83 12.10
C ASP A 88 -21.76 7.38 12.56
N ILE A 89 -21.35 7.13 13.82
CA ILE A 89 -21.28 5.77 14.37
C ILE A 89 -22.65 5.10 14.26
N GLY A 90 -22.67 3.94 13.59
CA GLY A 90 -23.89 3.17 13.33
C GLY A 90 -24.75 3.70 12.19
N VAL A 91 -24.36 4.81 11.54
CA VAL A 91 -25.06 5.42 10.41
C VAL A 91 -24.28 5.24 9.10
N LYS A 92 -22.97 5.50 9.13
CA LYS A 92 -22.13 5.46 7.92
C LYS A 92 -21.00 4.44 8.06
N TRP A 93 -20.78 3.66 7.00
CA TRP A 93 -19.60 2.82 6.84
C TRP A 93 -18.59 3.54 5.95
N TYR A 94 -17.38 3.76 6.47
CA TYR A 94 -16.27 4.35 5.69
C TYR A 94 -15.56 3.32 4.80
N THR A 95 -16.02 2.07 4.74
CA THR A 95 -15.45 1.06 3.85
C THR A 95 -15.58 1.43 2.38
N GLU A 96 -16.61 2.21 2.03
CA GLU A 96 -16.83 2.72 0.66
C GLU A 96 -15.85 3.84 0.27
N THR A 97 -15.11 4.40 1.23
CA THR A 97 -14.10 5.44 0.98
C THR A 97 -12.68 4.86 0.87
N LEU A 98 -12.54 3.54 0.99
CA LEU A 98 -11.24 2.88 0.87
C LEU A 98 -10.77 2.89 -0.59
N SER A 99 -9.46 3.00 -0.76
CA SER A 99 -8.82 2.85 -2.07
C SER A 99 -8.01 1.57 -2.12
N THR A 100 -8.10 0.84 -3.23
CA THR A 100 -7.36 -0.40 -3.46
C THR A 100 -6.26 -0.14 -4.48
N LYS A 101 -5.03 -0.55 -4.20
CA LYS A 101 -3.95 -0.42 -5.17
C LYS A 101 -3.97 -1.56 -6.17
N LYS A 102 -4.08 -1.28 -7.48
CA LYS A 102 -3.94 -2.33 -8.51
C LYS A 102 -2.52 -2.88 -8.58
N HIS A 103 -1.53 -1.98 -8.65
CA HIS A 103 -0.12 -2.31 -8.75
C HIS A 103 0.54 -2.43 -7.38
N ALA A 104 1.64 -3.18 -7.30
CA ALA A 104 2.46 -3.26 -6.10
C ALA A 104 3.21 -1.94 -5.88
N GLY A 105 3.16 -1.39 -4.67
CA GLY A 105 3.84 -0.14 -4.32
C GLY A 105 3.06 0.81 -3.40
N CYS A 106 3.64 1.98 -3.14
CA CYS A 106 2.99 3.07 -2.41
C CYS A 106 2.03 3.84 -3.32
N ALA A 107 0.89 4.30 -2.78
CA ALA A 107 -0.15 5.02 -3.55
C ALA A 107 0.43 6.23 -4.29
N TYR A 108 1.40 6.90 -3.68
CA TYR A 108 2.10 8.06 -4.24
C TYR A 108 2.90 7.74 -5.52
N ASN A 109 3.34 6.50 -5.71
CA ASN A 109 4.26 6.11 -6.77
C ASN A 109 3.51 5.54 -7.99
N LEU A 110 2.33 4.95 -7.76
CA LEU A 110 1.60 4.18 -8.77
C LEU A 110 1.19 5.00 -10.00
N PRO A 111 0.64 6.22 -9.90
CA PRO A 111 0.27 6.96 -11.10
C PRO A 111 1.47 7.33 -11.98
N ALA A 112 2.67 7.53 -11.40
CA ALA A 112 3.88 7.72 -12.19
C ALA A 112 4.30 6.44 -12.92
N ALA A 113 4.18 5.28 -12.28
CA ALA A 113 4.38 3.98 -12.91
C ALA A 113 3.35 3.69 -14.03
N GLU A 114 2.08 4.07 -13.84
CA GLU A 114 1.04 3.97 -14.88
C GLU A 114 1.36 4.84 -16.09
N CYS A 115 1.78 6.09 -15.88
CA CYS A 115 2.25 6.94 -16.97
C CYS A 115 3.43 6.31 -17.71
N ALA A 116 4.41 5.77 -16.98
CA ALA A 116 5.58 5.10 -17.54
C ALA A 116 5.21 3.93 -18.45
N MET A 117 4.33 3.03 -17.99
CA MET A 117 3.83 1.90 -18.80
C MET A 117 3.15 2.38 -20.09
N SER A 118 2.34 3.44 -20.00
CA SER A 118 1.61 3.96 -21.18
C SER A 118 2.51 4.65 -22.21
N ILE A 119 3.65 5.24 -21.80
CA ILE A 119 4.59 5.92 -22.71
C ILE A 119 5.54 4.92 -23.40
N ARG A 120 5.75 3.75 -22.79
CA ARG A 120 6.64 2.69 -23.29
C ARG A 120 6.40 2.33 -24.76
N GLU A 121 5.15 2.35 -25.20
CA GLU A 121 4.77 2.04 -26.59
C GLU A 121 5.27 3.08 -27.61
N GLU A 122 5.52 4.32 -27.16
CA GLU A 122 6.03 5.40 -27.99
C GLU A 122 7.56 5.46 -27.97
N ILE A 123 8.18 5.31 -26.79
CA ILE A 123 9.63 5.40 -26.62
C ILE A 123 10.13 4.15 -25.90
N ALA A 124 10.94 3.35 -26.58
CA ALA A 124 11.52 2.14 -26.00
C ALA A 124 12.46 2.50 -24.82
N PRO A 125 12.53 1.69 -23.74
CA PRO A 125 13.37 1.96 -22.56
C PRO A 125 14.83 2.34 -22.87
N GLU A 126 15.39 1.77 -23.94
CA GLU A 126 16.76 1.87 -24.41
C GLU A 126 17.03 3.24 -25.05
N ASP A 127 15.99 3.79 -25.69
CA ASP A 127 15.99 5.09 -26.35
C ASP A 127 15.77 6.25 -25.37
N VAL A 128 15.52 5.98 -24.09
CA VAL A 128 15.30 7.03 -23.10
C VAL A 128 16.59 7.79 -22.80
N LYS A 129 16.52 9.11 -22.94
CA LYS A 129 17.55 10.08 -22.52
C LYS A 129 17.33 10.55 -21.09
N ARG A 130 16.12 10.97 -20.72
CA ARG A 130 15.74 11.38 -19.35
C ARG A 130 14.24 11.26 -19.11
N ILE A 131 13.84 11.09 -17.86
CA ILE A 131 12.44 11.07 -17.41
C ILE A 131 12.25 12.11 -16.31
N VAL A 132 11.21 12.94 -16.43
CA VAL A 132 10.78 13.87 -15.39
C VAL A 132 9.43 13.46 -14.86
N VAL A 133 9.34 13.30 -13.54
CA VAL A 133 8.11 12.97 -12.82
C VAL A 133 7.68 14.21 -12.03
N GLU A 134 6.65 14.89 -12.52
CA GLU A 134 5.98 15.97 -11.78
C GLU A 134 4.96 15.36 -10.81
N CYS A 135 5.06 15.69 -9.53
CA CYS A 135 4.25 15.09 -8.48
C CYS A 135 4.03 16.05 -7.29
N SER A 136 3.21 15.66 -6.31
CA SER A 136 3.04 16.44 -5.08
C SER A 136 4.26 16.35 -4.16
N THR A 137 4.37 17.25 -3.18
CA THR A 137 5.44 17.20 -2.17
C THR A 137 5.35 15.97 -1.28
N ALA A 138 4.16 15.40 -1.07
CA ALA A 138 4.03 14.14 -0.34
C ALA A 138 4.67 12.99 -1.14
N THR A 139 4.44 12.94 -2.45
CA THR A 139 5.11 11.98 -3.34
C THR A 139 6.61 12.22 -3.39
N LEU A 140 7.08 13.47 -3.41
CA LEU A 140 8.52 13.76 -3.31
C LEU A 140 9.12 13.24 -1.99
N TYR A 141 8.46 13.53 -0.88
CA TYR A 141 8.94 13.18 0.46
C TYR A 141 9.00 11.66 0.70
N VAL A 142 7.99 10.93 0.24
CA VAL A 142 7.95 9.46 0.37
C VAL A 142 8.78 8.79 -0.71
N GLY A 143 8.58 9.22 -1.95
CA GLY A 143 9.10 8.63 -3.18
C GLY A 143 10.57 8.90 -3.50
N GLY A 144 11.12 10.00 -2.99
CA GLY A 144 12.53 10.40 -3.18
C GLY A 144 13.41 10.18 -1.95
N ARG A 145 12.89 9.58 -0.88
CA ARG A 145 13.61 9.42 0.40
C ARG A 145 14.91 8.62 0.28
N TYR A 146 15.03 7.79 -0.76
CA TYR A 146 16.14 6.86 -0.94
C TYR A 146 17.19 7.36 -1.95
N ASP A 147 17.02 8.58 -2.49
CA ASP A 147 17.89 9.13 -3.53
C ASP A 147 19.34 9.30 -3.07
N ASP A 148 19.55 9.62 -1.79
CA ASP A 148 20.85 9.89 -1.19
C ASP A 148 21.37 8.74 -0.31
N PHE A 149 20.83 7.51 -0.49
CA PHE A 149 21.31 6.35 0.25
C PHE A 149 22.71 5.93 -0.20
N GLU A 150 23.56 5.54 0.75
CA GLU A 150 24.88 4.97 0.49
C GLU A 150 25.05 3.64 1.26
N PRO A 151 25.20 2.49 0.58
CA PRO A 151 25.08 2.31 -0.87
C PRO A 151 23.66 2.64 -1.38
N GLY A 152 23.55 2.99 -2.67
CA GLY A 152 22.26 3.33 -3.30
C GLY A 152 21.21 2.22 -3.13
N VAL A 153 19.92 2.59 -3.13
CA VAL A 153 18.83 1.68 -2.71
C VAL A 153 18.78 0.34 -3.45
N LEU A 154 19.09 0.32 -4.75
CA LEU A 154 19.11 -0.92 -5.55
C LEU A 154 20.29 -1.82 -5.16
N ASP A 155 21.45 -1.22 -4.89
CA ASP A 155 22.65 -1.96 -4.48
C ASP A 155 22.52 -2.43 -3.03
N ALA A 156 21.94 -1.62 -2.15
CA ALA A 156 21.63 -1.99 -0.77
C ALA A 156 20.62 -3.15 -0.72
N TYR A 157 19.64 -3.17 -1.63
CA TYR A 157 18.70 -4.28 -1.78
C TYR A 157 19.41 -5.55 -2.29
N GLU A 158 20.24 -5.43 -3.33
CA GLU A 158 21.04 -6.54 -3.86
C GLU A 158 21.99 -7.16 -2.82
N GLN A 159 22.54 -6.32 -1.93
CA GLN A 159 23.41 -6.74 -0.82
C GLN A 159 22.66 -7.31 0.39
N GLY A 160 21.32 -7.27 0.40
CA GLY A 160 20.50 -7.74 1.52
C GLY A 160 20.51 -6.81 2.75
N LEU A 161 20.92 -5.55 2.58
CA LEU A 161 20.87 -4.53 3.65
C LEU A 161 19.46 -3.94 3.80
N LEU A 162 18.68 -3.97 2.73
CA LEU A 162 17.28 -3.58 2.67
C LEU A 162 16.45 -4.70 2.06
N THR A 163 15.13 -4.55 2.12
CA THR A 163 14.19 -5.47 1.48
C THR A 163 13.40 -4.77 0.38
N HIS A 164 12.62 -5.54 -0.37
CA HIS A 164 11.69 -5.03 -1.39
C HIS A 164 10.74 -3.93 -0.87
N VAL A 165 10.53 -3.85 0.45
CA VAL A 165 9.73 -2.80 1.08
C VAL A 165 10.26 -1.41 0.72
N SER A 166 11.57 -1.18 0.75
CA SER A 166 12.15 0.13 0.36
C SER A 166 11.77 0.50 -1.07
N LEU A 167 11.86 -0.47 -1.98
CA LEU A 167 11.53 -0.29 -3.40
C LEU A 167 10.04 0.00 -3.60
N CYS A 168 9.14 -0.53 -2.76
CA CYS A 168 7.71 -0.21 -2.82
C CYS A 168 7.43 1.28 -2.53
N PHE A 169 8.32 1.96 -1.81
CA PHE A 169 8.22 3.38 -1.52
C PHE A 169 9.10 4.25 -2.42
N ASP A 170 9.98 3.67 -3.25
CA ASP A 170 10.84 4.43 -4.16
C ASP A 170 10.15 4.70 -5.51
N THR A 171 9.94 5.96 -5.86
CA THR A 171 9.23 6.32 -7.10
C THR A 171 10.08 6.04 -8.33
N LYS A 172 11.40 6.24 -8.27
CA LYS A 172 12.28 6.03 -9.42
C LYS A 172 12.33 4.55 -9.80
N PHE A 173 12.42 3.67 -8.80
CA PHE A 173 12.31 2.24 -8.98
C PHE A 173 10.98 1.85 -9.59
N CYS A 174 9.84 2.27 -9.00
CA CYS A 174 8.52 1.92 -9.53
C CYS A 174 8.35 2.37 -10.99
N VAL A 175 8.82 3.58 -11.33
CA VAL A 175 8.81 4.08 -12.70
C VAL A 175 9.73 3.24 -13.60
N ALA A 176 10.98 3.01 -13.19
CA ALA A 176 11.96 2.27 -13.99
C ALA A 176 11.53 0.82 -14.25
N ALA A 177 11.11 0.10 -13.21
CA ALA A 177 10.64 -1.27 -13.31
C ALA A 177 9.38 -1.38 -14.18
N ALA A 178 8.38 -0.51 -13.95
CA ALA A 178 7.17 -0.50 -14.76
C ALA A 178 7.45 -0.17 -16.24
N TYR A 179 8.39 0.76 -16.49
CA TYR A 179 8.79 1.11 -17.86
C TYR A 179 9.52 -0.04 -18.56
N VAL A 180 10.45 -0.71 -17.88
CA VAL A 180 11.24 -1.80 -18.45
C VAL A 180 10.40 -3.05 -18.68
N HIS A 181 9.63 -3.46 -17.67
CA HIS A 181 8.88 -4.73 -17.70
C HIS A 181 7.47 -4.59 -18.28
N GLY A 182 6.90 -3.38 -18.34
CA GLY A 182 5.53 -3.16 -18.80
C GLY A 182 4.46 -3.60 -17.79
N ASP A 183 4.86 -3.96 -16.57
CA ASP A 183 3.98 -4.31 -15.45
C ASP A 183 4.66 -3.92 -14.13
N LEU A 184 3.88 -3.85 -13.05
CA LEU A 184 4.36 -3.59 -11.69
C LEU A 184 3.56 -4.40 -10.67
N ILE A 185 3.93 -5.68 -10.56
CA ILE A 185 3.43 -6.64 -9.58
C ILE A 185 4.60 -7.19 -8.75
N HIS A 186 4.36 -8.21 -7.93
CA HIS A 186 5.39 -8.76 -7.03
C HIS A 186 6.65 -9.26 -7.76
N GLU A 187 6.52 -9.73 -9.00
CA GLU A 187 7.65 -10.23 -9.82
C GLU A 187 8.73 -9.17 -10.04
N GLN A 188 8.37 -7.90 -10.29
CA GLN A 188 9.35 -6.83 -10.52
C GLN A 188 10.18 -6.51 -9.29
N TYR A 189 9.70 -6.89 -8.10
CA TYR A 189 10.40 -6.70 -6.83
C TYR A 189 11.32 -7.86 -6.47
N LEU A 190 11.36 -8.94 -7.26
CA LEU A 190 12.37 -10.00 -7.10
C LEU A 190 13.76 -9.42 -7.40
N VAL A 191 14.79 -9.89 -6.69
CA VAL A 191 16.15 -9.34 -6.77
C VAL A 191 16.62 -9.25 -8.21
N GLU A 192 16.52 -10.35 -8.96
CA GLU A 192 16.94 -10.44 -10.35
C GLU A 192 16.26 -9.44 -11.30
N ASN A 193 15.01 -9.09 -11.03
CA ASN A 193 14.25 -8.13 -11.85
C ASN A 193 14.52 -6.70 -11.38
N ALA A 194 14.58 -6.48 -10.06
CA ALA A 194 14.84 -5.17 -9.49
C ALA A 194 16.26 -4.66 -9.81
N THR A 195 17.22 -5.59 -9.97
CA THR A 195 18.62 -5.29 -10.30
C THR A 195 18.94 -5.49 -11.79
N ASP A 196 17.94 -5.69 -12.66
CA ASP A 196 18.12 -5.73 -14.11
C ASP A 196 18.90 -4.48 -14.56
N ALA A 197 19.94 -4.69 -15.38
CA ALA A 197 20.80 -3.62 -15.86
C ALA A 197 20.02 -2.49 -16.57
N ARG A 198 18.91 -2.82 -17.23
CA ARG A 198 18.01 -1.85 -17.87
C ARG A 198 17.25 -1.01 -16.83
N VAL A 199 16.81 -1.62 -15.73
CA VAL A 199 16.17 -0.93 -14.61
C VAL A 199 17.17 0.02 -13.94
N LYS A 200 18.38 -0.46 -13.60
CA LYS A 200 19.45 0.39 -13.03
C LYS A 200 19.81 1.55 -13.97
N ALA A 201 19.95 1.28 -15.27
CA ALA A 201 20.28 2.31 -16.26
C ALA A 201 19.17 3.37 -16.42
N LEU A 202 17.90 2.99 -16.28
CA LEU A 202 16.79 3.92 -16.35
C LEU A 202 16.61 4.70 -15.04
N TYR A 203 16.83 4.05 -13.89
CA TYR A 203 16.77 4.66 -12.56
C TYR A 203 17.59 5.95 -12.47
N GLY A 204 18.84 5.91 -12.94
CA GLY A 204 19.74 7.07 -12.94
C GLY A 204 19.35 8.22 -13.89
N LYS A 205 18.29 8.05 -14.70
CA LYS A 205 17.79 9.06 -15.63
C LYS A 205 16.48 9.71 -15.17
N ILE A 206 15.94 9.30 -14.02
CA ILE A 206 14.66 9.76 -13.50
C ILE A 206 14.90 10.87 -12.46
N SER A 207 14.20 11.99 -12.62
CA SER A 207 14.15 13.07 -11.65
C SER A 207 12.71 13.36 -11.27
N LEU A 208 12.45 13.62 -9.98
CA LEU A 208 11.16 14.07 -9.51
C LEU A 208 11.19 15.60 -9.30
N VAL A 209 10.08 16.27 -9.62
CA VAL A 209 9.90 17.71 -9.41
C VAL A 209 8.50 18.01 -8.86
N PRO A 210 8.34 19.09 -8.06
CA PRO A 210 7.04 19.43 -7.48
C PRO A 210 6.09 20.01 -8.53
N SER A 211 4.80 19.71 -8.37
CA SER A 211 3.70 20.29 -9.16
C SER A 211 2.65 20.89 -8.23
N GLU A 212 2.46 22.21 -8.32
CA GLU A 212 1.44 22.92 -7.52
C GLU A 212 0.02 22.43 -7.81
N ARG A 213 -0.25 22.04 -9.06
CA ARG A 213 -1.55 21.51 -9.47
C ARG A 213 -1.84 20.17 -8.77
N LEU A 214 -0.89 19.23 -8.83
CA LEU A 214 -1.04 17.92 -8.19
C LEU A 214 -1.01 18.00 -6.67
N GLN A 215 -0.23 18.95 -6.11
CA GLN A 215 -0.30 19.32 -4.70
C GLN A 215 -1.74 19.67 -4.30
N LYS A 216 -2.35 20.64 -4.99
CA LYS A 216 -3.71 21.10 -4.68
C LYS A 216 -4.72 19.95 -4.76
N ALA A 217 -4.67 19.15 -5.83
CA ALA A 217 -5.55 18.01 -6.01
C ALA A 217 -5.40 16.96 -4.89
N GLN A 218 -4.19 16.72 -4.39
CA GLN A 218 -3.97 15.79 -3.29
C GLN A 218 -4.58 16.28 -1.97
N PHE A 219 -4.36 17.54 -1.61
CA PHE A 219 -4.83 18.08 -0.33
C PHE A 219 -6.32 18.41 -0.32
N GLN A 220 -6.90 18.77 -1.47
CA GLN A 220 -8.32 19.15 -1.56
C GLN A 220 -9.22 17.97 -1.92
N ASP A 221 -8.75 17.10 -2.81
CA ASP A 221 -9.59 16.05 -3.42
C ASP A 221 -9.08 14.63 -3.14
N PHE A 222 -8.03 14.45 -2.32
CA PHE A 222 -7.42 13.14 -2.06
C PHE A 222 -7.00 12.40 -3.34
N LYS A 223 -6.50 13.15 -4.33
CA LYS A 223 -6.00 12.63 -5.61
C LYS A 223 -4.49 12.42 -5.60
N TYR A 224 -4.05 11.23 -5.96
CA TYR A 224 -2.63 10.83 -5.88
C TYR A 224 -1.84 11.03 -7.18
N GLY A 225 -2.34 11.84 -8.12
CA GLY A 225 -1.85 11.90 -9.50
C GLY A 225 -0.38 12.27 -9.73
N ALA A 226 0.09 12.01 -10.95
CA ALA A 226 1.43 12.31 -11.44
C ALA A 226 1.42 12.67 -12.94
N THR A 227 2.35 13.52 -13.37
CA THR A 227 2.65 13.78 -14.78
C THR A 227 4.07 13.30 -15.08
N VAL A 228 4.23 12.44 -16.07
CA VAL A 228 5.54 11.92 -16.49
C VAL A 228 5.84 12.39 -17.90
N THR A 229 7.01 12.97 -18.08
CA THR A 229 7.54 13.35 -19.39
C THR A 229 8.83 12.58 -19.67
N VAL A 230 8.83 11.85 -20.78
CA VAL A 230 9.97 11.06 -21.26
C VAL A 230 10.57 11.76 -22.47
N HIS A 231 11.88 11.96 -22.44
CA HIS A 231 12.65 12.49 -23.57
C HIS A 231 13.50 11.38 -24.16
N GLY A 232 13.31 11.10 -25.45
CA GLY A 232 14.09 10.16 -26.24
C GLY A 232 15.45 10.73 -26.66
N ARG A 233 16.39 9.83 -26.98
CA ARG A 233 17.71 10.17 -27.53
C ARG A 233 17.64 10.74 -28.95
N ASP A 234 16.60 10.38 -29.69
CA ASP A 234 16.28 10.85 -31.04
C ASP A 234 15.53 12.19 -31.07
N GLY A 235 15.27 12.79 -29.90
CA GLY A 235 14.55 14.06 -29.76
C GLY A 235 13.04 13.91 -29.60
N ARG A 236 12.46 12.70 -29.74
CA ARG A 236 11.04 12.47 -29.41
C ARG A 236 10.78 12.77 -27.94
N THR A 237 9.57 13.25 -27.65
CA THR A 237 9.12 13.49 -26.28
C THR A 237 7.68 13.02 -26.16
N ALA A 238 7.38 12.32 -25.08
CA ALA A 238 6.04 11.85 -24.76
C ALA A 238 5.71 12.21 -23.31
N THR A 239 4.51 12.74 -23.10
CA THR A 239 4.01 13.15 -21.79
C THR A 239 2.69 12.45 -21.51
N ARG A 240 2.50 11.98 -20.27
CA ARG A 240 1.25 11.44 -19.77
C ARG A 240 0.96 11.93 -18.37
N THR A 241 -0.32 12.08 -18.09
CA THR A 241 -0.82 12.46 -16.78
C THR A 241 -1.85 11.43 -16.33
N VAL A 242 -1.68 10.93 -15.11
CA VAL A 242 -2.70 10.17 -14.40
C VAL A 242 -3.16 11.04 -13.24
N GLU A 243 -4.43 11.41 -13.24
CA GLU A 243 -5.00 12.30 -12.21
C GLU A 243 -5.27 11.58 -10.88
N GLN A 244 -5.53 10.29 -10.92
CA GLN A 244 -5.81 9.46 -9.75
C GLN A 244 -5.28 8.04 -9.97
N MET A 245 -4.71 7.42 -8.93
CA MET A 245 -4.25 6.03 -9.00
C MET A 245 -5.39 5.06 -9.34
N LEU A 246 -5.09 4.00 -10.08
CA LEU A 246 -6.08 2.95 -10.35
C LEU A 246 -6.50 2.27 -9.04
N GLY A 247 -7.81 2.34 -8.76
CA GLY A 247 -8.47 1.92 -7.52
C GLY A 247 -8.59 2.99 -6.44
N GLY A 248 -8.33 4.26 -6.78
CA GLY A 248 -8.85 5.40 -6.03
C GLY A 248 -10.38 5.43 -5.99
N TYR A 249 -10.95 6.20 -5.05
CA TYR A 249 -12.39 6.25 -4.79
C TYR A 249 -13.24 6.61 -6.04
N ASP A 250 -12.70 7.42 -6.97
CA ASP A 250 -13.35 7.83 -8.22
C ASP A 250 -12.78 7.12 -9.47
N ARG A 251 -11.90 6.13 -9.29
CA ARG A 251 -11.30 5.36 -10.39
C ARG A 251 -11.19 3.87 -10.02
N PRO A 252 -12.32 3.16 -9.83
CA PRO A 252 -12.32 1.75 -9.44
C PRO A 252 -11.78 0.84 -10.56
N PHE A 253 -11.43 -0.39 -10.18
CA PHE A 253 -11.13 -1.48 -11.11
C PHE A 253 -11.67 -2.79 -10.56
N ASP A 254 -11.74 -3.82 -11.40
CA ASP A 254 -12.15 -5.15 -10.93
C ASP A 254 -11.05 -5.81 -10.09
N HIS A 255 -11.30 -5.96 -8.78
CA HIS A 255 -10.39 -6.58 -7.83
C HIS A 255 -10.02 -8.04 -8.17
N ALA A 256 -10.82 -8.75 -8.99
CA ALA A 256 -10.47 -10.09 -9.46
C ALA A 256 -9.13 -10.09 -10.23
N THR A 257 -8.87 -9.03 -11.00
CA THR A 257 -7.59 -8.87 -11.73
C THR A 257 -6.40 -8.80 -10.78
N LYS A 258 -6.54 -8.07 -9.67
CA LYS A 258 -5.49 -7.98 -8.64
C LYS A 258 -5.28 -9.30 -7.93
N LEU A 259 -6.36 -10.04 -7.63
CA LEU A 259 -6.23 -11.36 -7.01
C LEU A 259 -5.47 -12.31 -7.94
N ALA A 260 -5.81 -12.33 -9.24
CA ALA A 260 -5.10 -13.13 -10.23
C ALA A 260 -3.61 -12.78 -10.31
N ASP A 261 -3.27 -11.49 -10.34
CA ASP A 261 -1.87 -11.04 -10.36
C ASP A 261 -1.10 -11.40 -9.08
N GLY A 262 -1.75 -11.27 -7.93
CA GLY A 262 -1.14 -11.61 -6.63
C GLY A 262 -1.01 -13.12 -6.42
N ALA A 263 -1.85 -13.92 -7.08
CA ALA A 263 -1.85 -15.38 -7.00
C ALA A 263 -0.98 -16.05 -8.07
N ARG A 264 -0.45 -15.29 -9.03
CA ARG A 264 0.38 -15.80 -10.11
C ARG A 264 1.60 -16.55 -9.54
N GLY A 265 1.77 -17.80 -9.97
CA GLY A 265 2.83 -18.69 -9.47
C GLY A 265 2.58 -19.27 -8.08
N LEU A 266 1.47 -18.93 -7.41
CA LEU A 266 1.11 -19.41 -6.07
C LEU A 266 -0.15 -20.26 -6.06
N LEU A 267 -1.16 -19.92 -6.87
CA LEU A 267 -2.40 -20.67 -7.00
C LEU A 267 -2.68 -20.93 -8.49
N PRO A 268 -3.30 -22.06 -8.84
CA PRO A 268 -3.71 -22.31 -10.21
C PRO A 268 -4.92 -21.41 -10.58
N PRO A 269 -5.10 -21.04 -11.87
CA PRO A 269 -6.17 -20.13 -12.29
C PRO A 269 -7.57 -20.57 -11.85
N GLU A 270 -7.87 -21.87 -11.88
CA GLU A 270 -9.16 -22.39 -11.44
C GLU A 270 -9.45 -22.15 -9.95
N ALA A 271 -8.42 -22.13 -9.10
CA ALA A 271 -8.58 -21.81 -7.68
C ALA A 271 -8.90 -20.32 -7.50
N VAL A 272 -8.25 -19.45 -8.27
CA VAL A 272 -8.54 -18.01 -8.29
C VAL A 272 -9.96 -17.74 -8.76
N ASP A 273 -10.38 -18.35 -9.87
CA ASP A 273 -11.74 -18.22 -10.40
C ASP A 273 -12.78 -18.72 -9.39
N GLY A 274 -12.50 -19.84 -8.70
CA GLY A 274 -13.34 -20.35 -7.63
C GLY A 274 -13.46 -19.38 -6.44
N ILE A 275 -12.35 -18.76 -6.01
CA ILE A 275 -12.36 -17.74 -4.95
C ILE A 275 -13.17 -16.52 -5.37
N VAL A 276 -12.99 -16.02 -6.59
CA VAL A 276 -13.73 -14.86 -7.11
C VAL A 276 -15.22 -15.16 -7.20
N ALA A 277 -15.60 -16.32 -7.76
CA ALA A 277 -16.99 -16.73 -7.85
C ALA A 277 -17.65 -16.79 -6.48
N ARG A 278 -16.94 -17.33 -5.47
CA ARG A 278 -17.48 -17.43 -4.11
C ARG A 278 -17.57 -16.09 -3.39
N LEU A 279 -16.61 -15.19 -3.58
CA LEU A 279 -16.64 -13.84 -3.00
C LEU A 279 -17.73 -12.95 -3.61
N ARG A 280 -18.13 -13.22 -4.85
CA ARG A 280 -19.20 -12.50 -5.56
C ARG A 280 -20.59 -13.09 -5.39
N ASP A 281 -20.70 -14.25 -4.74
CA ASP A 281 -21.98 -14.89 -4.47
C ASP A 281 -22.72 -14.13 -3.36
N GLU A 282 -23.67 -13.29 -3.75
CA GLU A 282 -24.51 -12.49 -2.85
C GLU A 282 -25.58 -13.32 -2.11
N THR A 283 -25.75 -14.60 -2.48
CA THR A 283 -26.83 -15.46 -1.96
C THR A 283 -26.47 -16.24 -0.70
N GLY A 284 -25.27 -16.06 -0.16
CA GLY A 284 -24.84 -16.64 1.10
C GLY A 284 -23.66 -15.88 1.71
N ASN A 285 -23.49 -15.97 3.03
CA ASN A 285 -22.25 -15.53 3.66
C ASN A 285 -21.16 -16.50 3.18
N PRO A 286 -20.12 -16.08 2.43
CA PRO A 286 -19.09 -17.01 2.00
C PRO A 286 -18.49 -17.63 3.24
N LEU A 287 -18.67 -18.94 3.41
CA LEU A 287 -18.10 -19.62 4.56
C LEU A 287 -16.60 -19.48 4.44
N ALA A 288 -15.98 -18.77 5.39
CA ALA A 288 -14.53 -18.55 5.41
C ALA A 288 -13.74 -19.87 5.25
N SER A 289 -14.33 -21.00 5.65
CA SER A 289 -13.80 -22.34 5.46
C SER A 289 -13.66 -22.77 3.99
N GLU A 290 -14.58 -22.37 3.12
CA GLU A 290 -14.54 -22.73 1.69
C GLU A 290 -13.44 -21.94 0.96
N ILE A 291 -13.36 -20.63 1.21
CA ILE A 291 -12.25 -19.80 0.72
C ILE A 291 -10.93 -20.32 1.27
N SER A 292 -10.88 -20.67 2.56
CA SER A 292 -9.68 -21.25 3.16
C SER A 292 -9.29 -22.59 2.54
N THR A 293 -10.25 -23.41 2.14
CA THR A 293 -9.98 -24.69 1.45
C THR A 293 -9.40 -24.44 0.06
N LEU A 294 -9.91 -23.45 -0.67
CA LEU A 294 -9.37 -23.08 -1.98
C LEU A 294 -7.94 -22.53 -1.89
N ILE A 295 -7.63 -21.77 -0.83
CA ILE A 295 -6.27 -21.23 -0.59
C ILE A 295 -5.30 -22.34 -0.16
N ASN A 296 -5.71 -23.21 0.77
CA ASN A 296 -4.82 -24.20 1.40
C ASN A 296 -4.81 -25.57 0.69
N GLY A 297 -5.79 -25.82 -0.18
CA GLY A 297 -5.94 -27.07 -0.92
C GLY A 297 -5.39 -27.02 -2.35
N ALA A 298 -4.81 -25.89 -2.76
CA ALA A 298 -3.99 -25.81 -3.96
C ALA A 298 -2.71 -26.65 -3.75
N PRO A 299 -2.27 -27.41 -4.75
CA PRO A 299 -1.09 -28.28 -4.66
C PRO A 299 0.22 -27.52 -4.40
#